data_AF-A0A7E4VQ73-F1
#
_entry.id   AF-A0A7E4VQ73-F1
#
_cell.length_a   1.000
_cell.length_b   1.000
_cell.length_c   1.000
_cell.angle_alpha   90.00
_cell.angle_beta   90.00
_cell.angle_gamma   90.00
#
_symmetry.space_group_name_H-M   'P 1'
#
loop_
_entity.id
_entity.type
_entity.pdbx_description
1 polymer ?
#
loop_
_entity_poly.entity_id
_entity_poly.type
_entity_poly.pdbx_seq_one_letter_code
_entity_poly.pdbx_strand_id
1 'polypeptide(L)'
;MPQGHSPPEVRPVFFSNGSIRLDSADSEDPFAVTASSVKFSEGDTAILHCPVYGYPQPTIEWFKDGEELDWDSGRTKKRDPDLYISDVTRADDGLYRCRATNKFPVSRDSQESTEFSGYLDQSLRVTNHLAWIIPLVVIIVILILLFTIIYCCSYCKRRSRNQYNVAEKERTLRDAEAQKLNAPLDDDE
;
A
#
# COMPACT_ATOMS: atom_id res chain seq x y z
N MET A 1 0.52 19.69 -3.30
CA MET A 1 1.94 19.32 -3.16
C MET A 1 1.98 17.95 -2.50
N PRO A 2 2.40 16.87 -3.19
CA PRO A 2 2.36 15.54 -2.60
C PRO A 2 3.52 15.37 -1.61
N GLN A 3 3.20 14.78 -0.47
CA GLN A 3 4.08 14.50 0.67
C GLN A 3 5.24 13.59 0.22
N GLY A 4 6.46 14.13 0.29
CA GLY A 4 7.69 13.39 0.04
C GLY A 4 7.82 12.24 1.03
N HIS A 5 7.60 11.01 0.55
CA HIS A 5 8.07 9.83 1.24
C HIS A 5 9.55 9.72 0.90
N SER A 6 10.40 10.02 1.88
CA SER A 6 11.82 9.71 1.79
C SER A 6 11.97 8.21 1.51
N PRO A 7 12.77 7.80 0.50
CA PRO A 7 13.06 6.39 0.28
C PRO A 7 13.72 5.81 1.54
N PRO A 8 13.53 4.52 1.86
CA PRO A 8 14.19 3.89 2.98
C PRO A 8 15.70 4.09 2.84
N GLU A 9 16.31 4.64 3.88
CA GLU A 9 17.75 4.94 3.91
C GLU A 9 18.51 3.61 3.92
N VAL A 10 18.91 3.17 2.72
CA VAL A 10 19.66 1.93 2.56
C VAL A 10 21.08 2.22 3.05
N ARG A 11 21.42 1.70 4.23
CA ARG A 11 22.74 1.89 4.84
C ARG A 11 23.83 1.37 3.90
N PRO A 12 24.85 2.18 3.56
CA PRO A 12 25.90 1.77 2.64
C PRO A 12 26.68 0.58 3.20
N VAL A 13 26.88 -0.45 2.38
CA VAL A 13 27.74 -1.58 2.73
C VAL A 13 29.18 -1.19 2.41
N PHE A 14 30.01 -1.01 3.44
CA PHE A 14 31.42 -0.65 3.29
C PHE A 14 32.32 -1.88 3.26
N PHE A 15 33.08 -2.01 2.18
CA PHE A 15 34.16 -2.98 2.07
C PHE A 15 35.45 -2.35 2.62
N SER A 16 35.90 -2.75 3.82
CA SER A 16 37.24 -2.40 4.30
C SER A 16 37.95 -3.62 4.91
N ASN A 17 39.12 -3.96 4.37
CA ASN A 17 40.03 -4.99 4.86
C ASN A 17 39.37 -6.35 5.18
N GLY A 18 38.64 -6.93 4.24
CA GLY A 18 38.10 -8.30 4.41
C GLY A 18 37.03 -8.45 5.49
N SER A 19 36.41 -7.35 5.93
CA SER A 19 35.25 -7.37 6.82
C SER A 19 34.13 -6.50 6.27
N ILE A 20 32.91 -7.04 6.19
CA ILE A 20 31.70 -6.22 6.05
C ILE A 20 31.52 -5.54 7.41
N ARG A 21 31.79 -4.24 7.48
CA ARG A 21 31.34 -3.46 8.63
C ARG A 21 29.92 -3.01 8.36
N LEU A 22 28.97 -3.79 8.87
CA LEU A 22 27.61 -3.31 9.06
C LEU A 22 27.64 -2.40 10.29
N ASP A 23 27.30 -1.11 10.15
CA ASP A 23 27.08 -0.22 11.29
C ASP A 23 25.79 -0.56 12.09
N SER A 24 25.23 -1.77 11.88
CA SER A 24 24.13 -2.29 12.69
C SER A 24 24.70 -3.12 13.83
N ALA A 25 24.76 -2.51 15.01
CA ALA A 25 24.70 -3.25 16.26
C ALA A 25 23.55 -4.27 16.18
N ASP A 26 23.84 -5.51 16.56
CA ASP A 26 22.92 -6.64 16.71
C ASP A 26 22.53 -7.43 15.42
N SER A 27 23.41 -8.33 14.96
CA SER A 27 23.00 -9.68 14.47
C SER A 27 24.21 -10.59 14.18
N GLU A 28 24.12 -11.84 14.65
CA GLU A 28 25.11 -12.92 14.47
C GLU A 28 25.10 -13.54 13.06
N ASP A 29 24.89 -12.75 12.00
CA ASP A 29 25.07 -13.21 10.62
C ASP A 29 25.68 -12.10 9.75
N PRO A 30 26.96 -12.20 9.36
CA PRO A 30 27.61 -11.25 8.44
C PRO A 30 26.92 -11.12 7.08
N PHE A 31 25.99 -12.03 6.74
CA PHE A 31 25.31 -12.12 5.45
C PHE A 31 23.82 -11.76 5.49
N ALA A 32 23.24 -11.43 6.65
CA ALA A 32 21.84 -11.01 6.79
C ALA A 32 21.63 -9.53 6.45
N VAL A 33 22.17 -9.11 5.30
CA VAL A 33 22.17 -7.71 4.86
C VAL A 33 20.76 -7.28 4.45
N THR A 34 20.11 -6.53 5.35
CA THR A 34 18.97 -5.60 5.18
C THR A 34 18.01 -5.94 4.04
N ALA A 35 17.11 -6.91 4.26
CA ALA A 35 15.97 -7.12 3.37
C ALA A 35 15.06 -5.88 3.37
N SER A 36 15.06 -5.09 2.29
CA SER A 36 14.14 -3.95 2.13
C SER A 36 12.92 -4.38 1.31
N SER A 37 11.75 -3.77 1.53
CA SER A 37 10.57 -3.99 0.68
C SER A 37 10.13 -2.68 0.05
N VAL A 38 10.06 -2.69 -1.28
CA VAL A 38 9.68 -1.54 -2.09
C VAL A 38 8.41 -1.84 -2.86
N LYS A 39 7.53 -0.84 -2.96
CA LYS A 39 6.21 -0.97 -3.60
C LYS A 39 6.11 -0.08 -4.83
N PHE A 40 5.64 -0.63 -5.94
CA PHE A 40 5.42 0.06 -7.21
C PHE A 40 4.02 -0.25 -7.74
N SER A 41 3.46 0.61 -8.59
CA SER A 41 2.23 0.31 -9.31
C SER A 41 2.54 -0.32 -10.66
N GLU A 42 1.60 -1.10 -11.20
CA GLU A 42 1.70 -1.56 -12.59
C GLU A 42 1.87 -0.37 -13.55
N GLY A 43 2.83 -0.47 -14.47
CA GLY A 43 3.19 0.59 -15.42
C GLY A 43 4.22 1.61 -14.91
N ASP A 44 4.56 1.61 -13.62
CA ASP A 44 5.62 2.46 -13.10
C ASP A 44 7.01 2.00 -13.60
N THR A 45 8.02 2.85 -13.42
CA THR A 45 9.43 2.46 -13.53
C THR A 45 9.96 2.15 -12.14
N ALA A 46 10.29 0.89 -11.86
CA ALA A 46 10.93 0.49 -10.62
C ALA A 46 12.43 0.77 -10.66
N ILE A 47 12.95 1.24 -9.52
CA ILE A 47 14.38 1.46 -9.29
C ILE A 47 14.75 0.70 -8.01
N LEU A 48 15.64 -0.28 -8.14
CA LEU A 48 16.18 -1.03 -7.01
C LEU A 48 17.60 -0.55 -6.75
N HIS A 49 17.82 -0.01 -5.55
CA HIS A 49 19.08 0.62 -5.18
C HIS A 49 20.06 -0.38 -4.59
N CYS A 50 21.32 -0.37 -5.00
CA CYS A 50 22.37 -1.18 -4.39
C CYS A 50 23.50 -0.28 -3.88
N PRO A 51 23.41 0.32 -2.68
CA PRO A 51 24.39 1.27 -2.16
C PRO A 51 25.65 0.54 -1.64
N VAL A 52 26.39 -0.06 -2.56
CA VAL A 52 27.62 -0.78 -2.27
C VAL A 52 28.81 0.08 -2.68
N TYR A 53 29.75 0.23 -1.75
CA TYR A 53 30.96 1.04 -1.96
C TYR A 53 32.20 0.26 -1.51
N GLY A 54 33.27 0.29 -2.31
CA GLY A 54 34.51 -0.41 -1.99
C GLY A 54 35.67 -0.01 -2.91
N TYR A 55 36.89 -0.31 -2.48
CA TYR A 55 38.11 -0.17 -3.27
C TYR A 55 38.94 -1.45 -3.16
N PRO A 56 39.30 -2.16 -4.26
CA PRO A 56 38.93 -1.90 -5.65
C PRO A 56 37.42 -1.82 -5.87
N GLN A 57 36.98 -1.18 -6.96
CA GLN A 57 35.55 -0.98 -7.20
C GLN A 57 34.85 -2.35 -7.34
N PRO A 58 33.80 -2.63 -6.54
CA PRO A 58 33.12 -3.91 -6.61
C PRO A 58 32.36 -4.06 -7.93
N THR A 59 32.34 -5.28 -8.45
CA THR A 59 31.48 -5.67 -9.58
C THR A 59 30.10 -6.04 -9.05
N ILE A 60 29.04 -5.53 -9.69
CA ILE A 60 27.66 -5.76 -9.28
C ILE A 60 26.97 -6.76 -10.21
N GLU A 61 26.23 -7.71 -9.65
CA GLU A 61 25.41 -8.67 -10.37
C GLU A 61 24.02 -8.73 -9.74
N TRP A 62 22.98 -8.87 -10.56
CA TRP A 62 21.59 -8.87 -10.10
C TRP A 62 20.96 -10.23 -10.35
N PHE A 63 20.19 -10.68 -9.36
CA PHE A 63 19.44 -11.92 -9.39
C PHE A 63 17.98 -11.62 -9.08
N LYS A 64 17.05 -12.37 -9.67
CA LYS A 64 15.64 -12.39 -9.31
C LYS A 64 15.26 -13.81 -8.93
N ASP A 65 14.70 -13.96 -7.73
CA ASP A 65 14.25 -15.23 -7.18
C ASP A 65 15.33 -16.34 -7.20
N GLY A 66 16.60 -15.93 -7.13
CA GLY A 66 17.77 -16.81 -7.12
C GLY A 66 18.40 -17.06 -8.50
N GLU A 67 17.75 -16.64 -9.58
CA GLU A 67 18.28 -16.77 -10.94
C GLU A 67 18.91 -15.46 -11.40
N GLU A 68 19.95 -15.53 -12.25
CA GLU A 68 20.58 -14.34 -12.81
C GLU A 68 19.56 -13.57 -13.67
N LEU A 69 19.55 -12.25 -13.51
CA LEU A 69 18.56 -11.42 -14.17
C LEU A 69 18.79 -11.39 -15.69
N ASP A 70 17.73 -11.68 -16.45
CA ASP A 70 17.76 -11.58 -17.90
C ASP A 70 17.69 -10.10 -18.36
N TRP A 71 18.74 -9.65 -19.03
CA TRP A 71 18.89 -8.30 -19.57
C TRP A 71 18.28 -8.13 -20.97
N ASP A 72 17.90 -9.22 -21.65
CA ASP A 72 17.53 -9.20 -23.07
C ASP A 72 16.10 -8.69 -23.33
N SER A 73 15.30 -8.52 -22.27
CA SER A 73 13.92 -8.03 -22.38
C SER A 73 13.78 -6.56 -22.81
N GLY A 74 14.87 -5.78 -22.81
CA GLY A 74 14.89 -4.35 -23.16
C GLY A 74 14.23 -3.40 -22.13
N ARG A 75 13.36 -3.92 -21.25
CA ARG A 75 12.75 -3.21 -20.12
C ARG A 75 13.69 -3.08 -18.92
N THR A 76 14.54 -4.08 -18.75
CA THR A 76 15.49 -4.19 -17.64
C THR A 76 16.81 -3.52 -18.03
N LYS A 77 17.30 -2.57 -17.23
CA LYS A 77 18.55 -1.85 -17.49
C LYS A 77 19.40 -1.77 -16.24
N LYS A 78 20.67 -2.17 -16.39
CA LYS A 78 21.69 -1.98 -15.36
C LYS A 78 22.27 -0.58 -15.47
N ARG A 79 22.22 0.20 -14.40
CA ARG A 79 22.94 1.47 -14.27
C ARG A 79 23.70 1.43 -12.95
N ASP A 80 24.87 0.82 -13.00
CA ASP A 80 25.68 0.49 -11.83
C ASP A 80 25.70 1.62 -10.79
N PRO A 81 25.37 1.34 -9.52
CA PRO A 81 25.06 0.02 -8.96
C PRO A 81 23.57 -0.38 -9.02
N ASP A 82 22.70 0.47 -9.55
CA ASP A 82 21.25 0.35 -9.46
C ASP A 82 20.62 -0.40 -10.65
N LEU A 83 19.47 -1.01 -10.39
CA LEU A 83 18.66 -1.72 -11.37
C LEU A 83 17.39 -0.94 -11.70
N TYR A 84 17.12 -0.76 -12.99
CA TYR A 84 15.93 -0.10 -13.51
C TYR A 84 15.06 -1.10 -14.27
N ILE A 85 13.76 -1.10 -13.98
CA ILE A 85 12.76 -1.92 -14.68
C ILE A 85 11.65 -0.98 -15.13
N SER A 86 11.51 -0.76 -16.44
CA SER A 86 10.41 0.02 -17.00
C SER A 86 9.16 -0.82 -17.22
N ASP A 87 7.99 -0.17 -17.23
CA ASP A 87 6.69 -0.81 -17.46
C ASP A 87 6.49 -2.04 -16.56
N VAL A 88 6.56 -1.81 -15.24
CA VAL A 88 6.50 -2.87 -14.23
C VAL A 88 5.16 -3.61 -14.31
N THR A 89 5.21 -4.92 -14.24
CA THR A 89 4.06 -5.82 -14.29
C THR A 89 4.00 -6.67 -13.02
N ARG A 90 2.87 -7.34 -12.78
CA ARG A 90 2.73 -8.29 -11.66
C ARG A 90 3.69 -9.48 -11.74
N ALA A 91 4.22 -9.79 -12.92
CA ALA A 91 5.24 -10.83 -13.09
C ALA A 91 6.62 -10.38 -12.59
N ASP A 92 6.85 -9.07 -12.44
CA ASP A 92 8.10 -8.52 -11.92
C ASP A 92 8.16 -8.60 -10.38
N ASP A 93 7.06 -8.95 -9.69
CA ASP A 93 7.06 -9.29 -8.26
C ASP A 93 8.07 -10.39 -7.97
N GLY A 94 8.86 -10.21 -6.92
CA GLY A 94 9.89 -11.18 -6.55
C GLY A 94 10.90 -10.65 -5.55
N LEU A 95 11.85 -11.51 -5.19
CA LEU A 95 13.02 -11.17 -4.40
C LEU A 95 14.19 -10.87 -5.34
N TYR A 96 14.65 -9.62 -5.34
CA TYR A 96 15.82 -9.21 -6.10
C TYR A 96 17.04 -9.17 -5.19
N ARG A 97 18.13 -9.79 -5.62
CA ARG A 97 19.39 -9.81 -4.88
C ARG A 97 20.48 -9.13 -5.70
N CYS A 98 21.10 -8.12 -5.10
CA CYS A 98 22.31 -7.52 -5.60
C CYS A 98 23.51 -8.27 -4.99
N ARG A 99 24.37 -8.88 -5.81
CA ARG A 99 25.67 -9.42 -5.39
C ARG A 99 26.76 -8.42 -5.76
N ALA A 100 27.57 -8.05 -4.79
CA ALA A 100 28.72 -7.17 -4.99
C ALA A 100 30.02 -7.89 -4.66
N THR A 101 30.91 -7.99 -5.64
CA THR A 101 32.13 -8.79 -5.56
C THR A 101 33.37 -7.91 -5.73
N ASN A 102 34.31 -8.03 -4.80
CA ASN A 102 35.55 -7.27 -4.80
C ASN A 102 36.78 -8.18 -4.70
N LYS A 103 37.81 -7.93 -5.50
CA LYS A 103 39.04 -8.73 -5.59
C LYS A 103 40.23 -7.91 -5.10
N PHE A 104 40.88 -8.39 -4.04
CA PHE A 104 42.02 -7.73 -3.42
C PHE A 104 43.28 -8.58 -3.49
N PRO A 105 44.46 -8.02 -3.78
CA PRO A 105 45.71 -8.75 -3.67
C PRO A 105 45.99 -9.11 -2.20
N VAL A 106 46.34 -10.37 -1.94
CA VAL A 106 46.65 -10.86 -0.59
C VAL A 106 47.89 -10.16 -0.01
N SER A 107 48.85 -9.87 -0.88
CA SER A 107 50.05 -9.11 -0.58
C SER A 107 50.51 -8.34 -1.81
N ARG A 108 51.41 -7.36 -1.63
CA ARG A 108 51.90 -6.51 -2.73
C ARG A 108 52.64 -7.27 -3.83
N ASP A 109 53.24 -8.42 -3.50
CA ASP A 109 54.08 -9.18 -4.41
C ASP A 109 53.48 -10.56 -4.79
N SER A 110 52.32 -10.92 -4.23
CA SER A 110 51.62 -12.17 -4.59
C SER A 110 50.72 -11.97 -5.79
N GLN A 111 50.76 -12.90 -6.74
CA GLN A 111 49.75 -13.01 -7.80
C GLN A 111 48.38 -13.51 -7.30
N GLU A 112 48.30 -13.88 -6.02
CA GLU A 112 47.07 -14.34 -5.38
C GLU A 112 46.20 -13.16 -4.96
N SER A 113 44.93 -13.19 -5.38
CA SER A 113 43.90 -12.25 -4.96
C SER A 113 42.77 -12.98 -4.24
N THR A 114 42.33 -12.44 -3.10
CA THR A 114 41.12 -12.89 -2.40
C THR A 114 39.90 -12.20 -2.97
N GLU A 115 38.85 -12.96 -3.22
CA GLU A 115 37.55 -12.46 -3.62
C GLU A 115 36.62 -12.40 -2.41
N PHE A 116 35.94 -11.27 -2.23
CA PHE A 116 34.94 -11.08 -1.18
C PHE A 116 33.61 -10.65 -1.82
N SER A 117 32.53 -11.35 -1.48
CA SER A 117 31.19 -11.09 -2.02
C SER A 117 30.20 -10.74 -0.90
N GLY A 118 29.50 -9.62 -1.06
CA GLY A 118 28.36 -9.22 -0.25
C GLY A 118 27.06 -9.31 -1.03
N TYR A 119 25.93 -9.44 -0.33
CA TYR A 119 24.60 -9.55 -0.94
C TYR A 119 23.67 -8.50 -0.33
N LEU A 120 22.69 -8.00 -1.09
CA LEU A 120 21.60 -7.16 -0.59
C LEU A 120 20.29 -7.63 -1.21
N ASP A 121 19.34 -7.99 -0.35
CA ASP A 121 18.04 -8.52 -0.76
C ASP A 121 16.97 -7.42 -0.73
N GLN A 122 16.19 -7.31 -1.80
CA GLN A 122 15.09 -6.35 -1.94
C GLN A 122 13.84 -7.04 -2.47
N SER A 123 12.77 -6.94 -1.72
CA SER A 123 11.47 -7.49 -2.06
C SER A 123 10.67 -6.45 -2.84
N LEU A 124 10.55 -6.64 -4.16
CA LEU A 124 9.68 -5.83 -5.01
C LEU A 124 8.23 -6.30 -4.86
N ARG A 125 7.32 -5.33 -4.72
CA ARG A 125 5.88 -5.54 -4.61
C ARG A 125 5.14 -4.63 -5.57
N VAL A 126 4.32 -5.20 -6.45
CA VAL A 126 3.56 -4.50 -7.48
C VAL A 126 2.10 -4.48 -7.09
N THR A 127 1.53 -3.30 -6.90
CA THR A 127 0.11 -3.13 -6.60
C THR A 127 -0.67 -2.73 -7.83
N ASN A 128 -1.88 -3.26 -7.98
CA ASN A 128 -2.78 -2.82 -9.04
C ASN A 128 -3.46 -1.51 -8.62
N HIS A 129 -3.61 -0.56 -9.55
CA HIS A 129 -4.32 0.69 -9.32
C HIS A 129 -5.81 0.48 -8.93
N LEU A 130 -6.40 -0.67 -9.24
CA LEU A 130 -7.75 -1.03 -8.80
C LEU A 130 -7.84 -1.33 -7.29
N ALA A 131 -6.71 -1.63 -6.63
CA ALA A 131 -6.70 -2.00 -5.22
C ALA A 131 -7.21 -0.86 -4.30
N TRP A 132 -7.05 0.40 -4.70
CA TRP A 132 -7.61 1.55 -3.99
C TRP A 132 -9.05 1.89 -4.44
N ILE A 133 -9.41 1.56 -5.69
CA ILE A 133 -10.74 1.85 -6.25
C ILE A 133 -11.81 0.96 -5.63
N ILE A 134 -11.53 -0.34 -5.49
CA ILE A 134 -12.47 -1.33 -4.92
C ILE A 134 -13.00 -0.93 -3.54
N PRO A 135 -12.17 -0.61 -2.52
CA PRO A 135 -12.67 -0.20 -1.21
C PRO A 135 -13.48 1.10 -1.28
N LEU A 136 -13.12 2.03 -2.16
CA LEU A 136 -13.85 3.28 -2.37
C LEU A 136 -15.26 3.02 -2.91
N VAL A 137 -15.39 2.14 -3.90
CA VAL A 137 -16.69 1.72 -4.46
C VAL A 137 -17.54 1.01 -3.39
N VAL A 138 -16.95 0.12 -2.59
CA VAL A 138 -17.67 -0.55 -1.49
C VAL A 138 -18.20 0.45 -0.46
N ILE A 139 -17.39 1.44 -0.06
CA ILE A 139 -17.83 2.51 0.86
C ILE A 139 -18.99 3.29 0.26
N ILE A 140 -18.90 3.69 -1.02
CA ILE A 140 -19.97 4.42 -1.70
C ILE A 140 -21.27 3.60 -1.72
N VAL A 141 -21.19 2.30 -2.03
CA VAL A 141 -22.36 1.40 -2.02
C VAL A 141 -22.96 1.31 -0.62
N ILE A 142 -22.13 1.16 0.43
CA ILE A 142 -22.61 1.13 1.83
C ILE A 142 -23.33 2.44 2.17
N LEU A 143 -22.78 3.60 1.82
CA LEU A 143 -23.42 4.90 2.06
C LEU A 143 -24.76 5.04 1.35
N ILE A 144 -24.86 4.56 0.09
CA ILE A 144 -26.11 4.54 -0.67
C ILE A 144 -27.14 3.63 0.02
N LEU A 145 -26.73 2.44 0.48
CA LEU A 145 -27.62 1.53 1.20
C LEU A 145 -28.09 2.14 2.53
N LEU A 146 -27.20 2.77 3.29
CA LEU A 146 -27.58 3.45 4.54
C LEU A 146 -28.53 4.62 4.27
N PHE A 147 -28.27 5.42 3.24
CA PHE A 147 -29.14 6.54 2.88
C PHE A 147 -30.52 6.06 2.44
N THR A 148 -30.60 5.00 1.63
CA THR A 148 -31.87 4.40 1.21
C THR A 148 -32.62 3.80 2.39
N ILE A 149 -31.95 3.10 3.31
CA ILE A 149 -32.56 2.59 4.55
C ILE A 149 -33.08 3.75 5.42
N ILE A 150 -32.26 4.77 5.69
CA ILE A 150 -32.66 5.94 6.49
C ILE A 150 -33.83 6.66 5.83
N TYR A 151 -33.80 6.84 4.51
CA TYR A 151 -34.88 7.46 3.75
C TYR A 151 -36.16 6.63 3.84
N CYS A 152 -36.10 5.31 3.64
CA CYS A 152 -37.22 4.39 3.79
C CYS A 152 -37.77 4.40 5.22
N CYS A 153 -36.93 4.34 6.25
CA CYS A 153 -37.33 4.45 7.65
C CYS A 153 -38.01 5.79 7.94
N SER A 154 -37.43 6.89 7.44
CA SER A 154 -37.99 8.23 7.60
C SER A 154 -39.32 8.38 6.87
N TYR A 155 -39.44 7.78 5.68
CA TYR A 155 -40.66 7.74 4.88
C TYR A 155 -41.74 6.91 5.56
N CYS A 156 -41.45 5.68 6.00
CA CYS A 156 -42.35 4.81 6.75
C CYS A 156 -42.80 5.48 8.06
N LYS A 157 -41.86 6.08 8.82
CA LYS A 157 -42.16 6.80 10.05
C LYS A 157 -43.00 8.06 9.79
N ARG A 158 -42.76 8.77 8.68
CA ARG A 158 -43.57 9.93 8.27
C ARG A 158 -44.97 9.50 7.83
N ARG A 159 -45.09 8.42 7.07
CA ARG A 159 -46.38 7.85 6.64
C ARG A 159 -47.23 7.37 7.82
N SER A 160 -46.64 6.62 8.75
CA SER A 160 -47.35 6.17 9.97
C SER A 160 -47.81 7.36 10.82
N ARG A 161 -46.94 8.36 11.01
CA ARG A 161 -47.29 9.60 11.73
C ARG A 161 -48.44 10.33 11.05
N ASN A 162 -48.44 10.42 9.72
CA ASN A 162 -49.54 11.02 8.98
C ASN A 162 -50.85 10.25 9.16
N GLN A 163 -50.83 8.91 9.15
CA GLN A 163 -52.03 8.10 9.40
C GLN A 163 -52.57 8.27 10.83
N TYR A 164 -51.68 8.27 11.83
CA TYR A 164 -52.06 8.55 13.22
C TYR A 164 -52.73 9.92 13.35
N ASN A 165 -52.15 10.97 12.78
CA ASN A 165 -52.69 12.33 12.83
C ASN A 165 -54.07 12.45 12.16
N VAL A 166 -54.33 11.69 11.08
CA VAL A 166 -55.65 11.65 10.42
C VAL A 166 -56.68 10.96 11.31
N ALA A 167 -56.34 9.79 11.85
CA ALA A 167 -57.23 9.04 12.75
C ALA A 167 -57.55 9.81 14.04
N GLU A 168 -56.59 10.58 14.56
CA GLU A 168 -56.78 11.46 15.72
C GLU A 168 -57.73 12.62 15.38
N LYS A 169 -57.54 13.30 14.24
CA LYS A 169 -58.47 14.33 13.76
C LYS A 169 -59.90 13.80 13.62
N GLU A 170 -60.08 12.60 13.07
CA GLU A 170 -61.40 11.96 12.94
C GLU A 170 -62.03 11.63 14.29
N ARG A 171 -61.25 11.22 15.31
CA ARG A 171 -61.77 11.06 16.68
C ARG A 171 -62.21 12.39 17.26
N THR A 172 -61.37 13.42 17.20
CA THR A 172 -61.71 14.75 17.73
C THR A 172 -62.94 15.36 17.05
N LEU A 173 -63.13 15.12 15.75
CA LEU A 173 -64.32 15.56 15.00
C LEU A 173 -65.59 14.85 15.50
N ARG A 174 -65.54 13.52 15.66
CA ARG A 174 -66.67 12.74 16.19
C ARG A 174 -67.04 13.15 17.62
N ASP A 175 -66.06 13.38 18.47
CA ASP A 175 -66.30 13.82 19.85
C ASP A 175 -66.95 15.21 19.88
N ALA A 176 -66.49 16.13 19.02
CA ALA A 176 -67.08 17.47 18.87
C ALA A 176 -68.52 17.42 18.33
N GLU A 177 -68.83 16.52 17.39
CA GLU A 177 -70.20 16.31 16.89
C GLU A 177 -71.12 15.72 17.96
N ALA A 178 -70.64 14.72 18.72
CA ALA A 178 -71.39 14.14 19.83
C ALA A 178 -71.70 15.17 20.93
N GLN A 179 -70.78 16.09 21.21
CA GLN A 179 -71.00 17.16 22.18
C GLN A 179 -72.05 18.18 21.71
N LYS A 180 -72.10 18.49 20.40
CA LYS A 180 -73.15 19.37 19.84
C LYS A 180 -74.55 18.75 19.93
N LEU A 181 -74.66 17.44 19.76
CA LEU A 181 -75.95 16.75 19.82
C LEU A 181 -76.56 16.73 21.23
N ASN A 182 -75.72 16.80 22.26
CA ASN A 182 -76.13 16.80 23.67
C ASN A 182 -76.20 18.23 24.27
N ALA A 183 -76.05 19.27 23.46
CA ALA A 183 -76.23 20.64 23.93
C ALA A 183 -77.70 20.85 24.31
N PRO A 184 -78.01 21.43 25.49
CA PRO A 184 -79.37 21.82 25.83
C PRO A 184 -79.92 22.72 24.72
N LEU A 185 -81.15 22.44 24.27
CA LEU A 185 -81.89 23.41 23.48
C LEU A 185 -82.08 24.61 24.42
N ASP A 186 -81.42 25.72 24.11
CA ASP A 186 -81.78 26.99 24.72
C ASP A 186 -83.24 27.24 24.33
N ASP A 187 -84.13 27.02 25.30
CA ASP A 187 -85.53 27.41 25.22
C ASP A 187 -85.55 28.94 25.22
N ASP A 188 -85.35 29.52 24.03
CA ASP A 188 -85.61 30.93 23.75
C ASP A 188 -87.13 31.16 23.81
N GLU A 189 -87.54 31.73 24.94
CA GLU A 189 -88.67 32.64 25.20
C GLU A 189 -90.11 32.18 24.87
#